data_AF-A0A2J7Q0N1-F1
#
_entry.id   AF-A0A2J7Q0N1-F1
#
_cell.length_a   1.000
_cell.length_b   1.000
_cell.length_c   1.000
_cell.angle_alpha   90.00
_cell.angle_beta   90.00
_cell.angle_gamma   90.00
#
_symmetry.space_group_name_H-M   'P 1'
#
loop_
_entity.id
_entity.type
_entity.pdbx_description
1 polymer ?
#
loop_
_entity_poly.entity_id
_entity_poly.type
_entity_poly.pdbx_seq_one_letter_code
_entity_poly.pdbx_strand_id
1 'polypeptide(L)'
;MQIAESSRVLFQKRNRLWTQRPRTHDMTLCPLINSLKGQIDSAIKEQLQKTLQGLDTNNMRDTWRITESLANTNSNIPPLTINGKTVTETQEKVNAFPYTLEQISTTNSNADRTFTVSTEQIVNDFLTQPLTDRMRVPNHSEIAWIVRHLKPRKAAGPVGIQNLVLQHLPRFVFKFIAKLFNRSLALNYFPTQ
;
A
#
# COMPACT_ATOMS: atom_id res chain seq x y z
N MET A 1 9.15 -5.41 -11.72
CA MET A 1 10.49 -5.31 -12.35
C MET A 1 11.55 -5.38 -11.25
N GLN A 2 12.25 -6.50 -11.12
CA GLN A 2 13.34 -6.61 -10.14
C GLN A 2 14.56 -5.87 -10.69
N ILE A 3 14.94 -4.75 -10.07
CA ILE A 3 16.14 -3.99 -10.45
C ILE A 3 17.36 -4.88 -10.19
N ALA A 4 18.19 -5.10 -11.21
CA ALA A 4 19.41 -5.89 -11.11
C ALA A 4 20.34 -5.37 -10.00
N GLU A 5 21.06 -6.28 -9.34
CA GLU A 5 22.01 -5.97 -8.25
C GLU A 5 23.01 -4.87 -8.66
N SER A 6 23.52 -4.95 -9.89
CA SER A 6 24.44 -3.97 -10.49
C SER A 6 23.83 -2.58 -10.60
N SER A 7 22.58 -2.45 -11.01
CA SER A 7 21.87 -1.17 -11.11
C SER A 7 21.62 -0.55 -9.73
N ARG A 8 21.37 -1.37 -8.69
CA ARG A 8 21.18 -0.88 -7.31
C ARG A 8 22.44 -0.20 -6.77
N VAL A 9 23.62 -0.74 -7.06
CA VAL A 9 24.90 -0.13 -6.67
C VAL A 9 25.07 1.24 -7.33
N LEU A 10 24.69 1.39 -8.61
CA LEU A 10 24.72 2.67 -9.31
C LEU A 10 23.78 3.70 -8.67
N PHE A 11 22.55 3.29 -8.31
CA PHE A 11 21.60 4.16 -7.59
C PHE A 11 22.14 4.64 -6.25
N GLN A 12 22.71 3.73 -5.45
CA GLN A 12 23.28 4.08 -4.14
C GLN A 12 24.45 5.06 -4.29
N LYS A 13 25.36 4.81 -5.24
CA LYS A 13 26.50 5.68 -5.52
C LYS A 13 26.06 7.07 -5.98
N ARG A 14 25.10 7.15 -6.91
CA ARG A 14 24.52 8.41 -7.39
C ARG A 14 23.87 9.19 -6.24
N ASN A 15 23.07 8.53 -5.41
CA ASN A 15 22.37 9.18 -4.30
C ASN A 15 23.37 9.71 -3.25
N ARG A 16 24.40 8.94 -2.91
CA ARG A 16 25.47 9.38 -2.01
C ARG A 16 26.14 10.66 -2.51
N LEU A 17 26.48 10.72 -3.79
CA LEU A 17 27.11 11.91 -4.40
C LEU A 17 26.16 13.12 -4.45
N TRP A 18 24.88 12.89 -4.74
CA TRP A 18 23.85 13.93 -4.68
C TRP A 18 23.70 14.54 -3.28
N THR A 19 23.80 13.73 -2.22
CA THR A 19 23.76 14.22 -0.84
C THR A 19 25.06 14.90 -0.41
N GLN A 20 26.20 14.51 -0.99
CA GLN A 20 27.52 15.07 -0.66
C GLN A 20 27.75 16.45 -1.30
N ARG A 21 27.33 16.63 -2.55
CA ARG A 21 27.51 17.88 -3.32
C ARG A 21 27.11 19.17 -2.59
N PRO A 22 25.92 19.29 -1.96
CA PRO A 22 25.54 20.51 -1.25
C PRO A 22 26.36 20.77 0.02
N ARG A 23 27.08 19.77 0.54
CA ARG A 23 27.93 19.91 1.75
C ARG A 23 29.35 20.32 1.42
N THR A 24 29.90 19.82 0.32
CA THR A 24 31.29 20.08 -0.08
C THR A 24 31.42 21.21 -1.09
N HIS A 25 30.31 21.67 -1.69
CA HIS A 25 30.26 22.65 -2.79
C HIS A 25 31.18 22.31 -3.98
N ASP A 26 31.57 21.04 -4.11
CA ASP A 26 32.50 20.57 -5.12
C ASP A 26 31.79 20.46 -6.49
N MET A 27 32.24 21.27 -7.45
CA MET A 27 31.70 21.32 -8.81
C MET A 27 32.05 20.07 -9.63
N THR A 28 33.10 19.33 -9.27
CA THR A 28 33.55 18.13 -10.00
C THR A 28 32.61 16.94 -9.81
N LEU A 29 31.71 17.01 -8.82
CA LEU A 29 30.70 15.98 -8.56
C LEU A 29 29.55 16.01 -9.57
N CYS A 30 29.27 17.16 -10.20
CA CYS A 30 28.18 17.29 -11.19
C CYS A 30 28.39 16.37 -12.41
N PRO A 31 29.55 16.40 -13.11
CA PRO A 31 29.82 15.48 -14.21
C PRO A 31 29.70 14.00 -13.82
N LEU A 32 30.22 13.63 -12.65
CA LEU A 32 30.18 12.26 -12.15
C LEU A 32 28.74 11.80 -11.90
N ILE A 33 27.93 12.65 -11.29
CA ILE A 33 26.50 12.42 -11.06
C ILE A 33 25.74 12.23 -12.39
N ASN A 34 26.02 13.09 -13.38
CA ASN A 34 25.38 13.02 -14.69
C ASN A 34 25.81 11.77 -15.47
N SER A 35 27.08 11.37 -15.37
CA SER A 35 27.57 10.11 -15.93
C SER A 35 26.87 8.90 -15.30
N LEU A 36 26.75 8.88 -13.97
CA LEU A 36 26.03 7.82 -13.27
C LEU A 36 24.53 7.79 -13.64
N LYS A 37 23.91 8.97 -13.83
CA LYS A 37 22.54 9.06 -14.33
C LYS A 37 22.43 8.42 -15.72
N GLY A 38 23.34 8.74 -16.64
CA GLY A 38 23.37 8.12 -17.97
C GLY A 38 23.51 6.60 -17.94
N GLN A 39 24.39 6.07 -17.07
CA GLN A 39 24.56 4.62 -16.87
C GLN A 39 23.30 3.95 -16.27
N ILE A 40 22.60 4.64 -15.36
CA ILE A 40 21.34 4.17 -14.81
C ILE A 40 20.27 4.12 -15.91
N ASP A 41 20.15 5.20 -16.69
CA ASP A 41 19.15 5.31 -17.76
C ASP A 41 19.38 4.25 -18.85
N SER A 42 20.65 3.99 -19.22
CA SER A 42 20.99 2.92 -20.17
C SER A 42 20.67 1.53 -19.63
N ALA A 43 21.01 1.25 -18.37
CA ALA A 43 20.72 -0.04 -17.73
C ALA A 43 19.21 -0.30 -17.61
N ILE A 44 18.41 0.72 -17.28
CA ILE A 44 16.95 0.63 -17.24
C ILE A 44 16.41 0.34 -18.64
N LYS A 45 16.91 1.05 -19.67
CA LYS A 45 16.48 0.85 -21.06
C LYS A 45 16.79 -0.56 -21.56
N GLU A 46 17.99 -1.07 -21.33
CA GLU A 46 18.36 -2.44 -21.68
C GLU A 46 17.50 -3.47 -20.96
N GLN A 47 17.22 -3.26 -19.66
CA GLN A 47 16.37 -4.15 -18.90
C GLN A 47 14.93 -4.16 -19.41
N LEU A 48 14.38 -2.98 -19.74
CA LEU A 48 13.07 -2.86 -20.37
C LEU A 48 13.05 -3.62 -21.71
N GLN A 49 14.05 -3.43 -22.55
CA GLN A 49 14.14 -4.08 -23.85
C GLN A 49 14.19 -5.60 -23.73
N LYS A 50 14.99 -6.15 -22.80
CA LYS A 50 15.01 -7.59 -22.51
C LYS A 50 13.65 -8.09 -22.01
N THR A 51 12.99 -7.31 -21.16
CA THR A 51 11.66 -7.66 -20.62
C THR A 51 10.59 -7.68 -21.72
N LEU A 52 10.66 -6.74 -22.68
CA LEU A 52 9.76 -6.69 -23.83
C LEU A 52 10.03 -7.81 -24.84
N GLN A 53 11.30 -8.20 -25.04
CA GLN A 53 11.67 -9.30 -25.95
C GLN A 53 11.28 -10.68 -25.40
N GLY A 54 11.30 -10.87 -24.08
CA GLY A 54 10.92 -12.12 -23.43
C GLY A 54 9.43 -12.23 -23.07
N LEU A 55 8.60 -11.33 -23.60
CA LEU A 55 7.20 -11.18 -23.20
C LEU A 55 6.31 -12.15 -23.98
N ASP A 56 5.67 -13.07 -23.28
CA ASP A 56 4.63 -13.93 -23.86
C ASP A 56 3.29 -13.18 -23.87
N THR A 57 2.83 -12.80 -25.06
CA THR A 57 1.59 -12.05 -25.26
C THR A 57 0.33 -12.84 -24.89
N ASN A 58 0.44 -14.17 -24.74
CA ASN A 58 -0.67 -15.01 -24.30
C ASN A 58 -0.88 -14.95 -22.78
N ASN A 59 0.13 -14.50 -22.03
CA ASN A 59 0.04 -14.32 -20.59
C ASN A 59 -0.46 -12.92 -20.24
N MET A 60 -1.78 -12.80 -20.14
CA MET A 60 -2.51 -11.55 -19.86
C MET A 60 -2.08 -10.87 -18.55
N ARG A 61 -1.52 -11.61 -17.59
CA ARG A 61 -1.07 -11.05 -16.30
C ARG A 61 0.27 -10.32 -16.43
N ASP A 62 1.20 -10.90 -17.18
CA ASP A 62 2.52 -10.31 -17.38
C ASP A 62 2.46 -9.12 -18.33
N THR A 63 1.60 -9.17 -19.36
CA THR A 63 1.30 -8.03 -20.23
C THR A 63 0.71 -6.87 -19.43
N TRP A 64 -0.33 -7.12 -18.63
CA TRP A 64 -0.96 -6.08 -17.80
C TRP A 64 0.03 -5.43 -16.83
N ARG A 65 0.86 -6.21 -16.14
CA ARG A 65 1.85 -5.68 -15.19
C ARG A 65 2.85 -4.73 -15.84
N ILE A 66 3.25 -5.02 -17.08
CA ILE A 66 4.21 -4.18 -17.83
C ILE A 66 3.51 -2.93 -18.35
N THR A 67 2.32 -3.07 -18.94
CA THR A 67 1.49 -1.93 -19.38
C THR A 67 1.19 -0.99 -18.23
N GLU A 68 0.78 -1.52 -17.07
CA GLU A 68 0.52 -0.74 -15.86
C GLU A 68 1.78 -0.01 -15.39
N SER A 69 2.96 -0.65 -15.41
CA SER A 69 4.21 0.00 -15.01
C SER A 69 4.66 1.12 -15.95
N LEU A 70 4.31 1.02 -17.24
CA LEU A 70 4.60 2.04 -18.26
C LEU A 70 3.58 3.18 -18.23
N ALA A 71 2.31 2.85 -17.98
CA ALA A 71 1.21 3.80 -17.91
C ALA A 71 1.16 4.52 -16.56
N ASN A 72 1.72 3.95 -15.49
CA ASN A 72 1.90 4.63 -14.21
C ASN A 72 2.89 5.79 -14.38
N THR A 73 2.36 6.91 -14.82
CA THR A 73 2.97 8.20 -14.53
C THR A 73 2.89 8.34 -13.02
N ASN A 74 4.03 8.48 -12.35
CA ASN A 74 4.04 8.78 -10.92
C ASN A 74 3.16 10.02 -10.73
N SER A 75 1.97 9.83 -10.15
CA SER A 75 1.08 10.94 -9.85
C SER A 75 1.85 11.82 -8.88
N ASN A 76 2.28 12.99 -9.34
CA ASN A 76 2.95 13.94 -8.48
C ASN A 76 1.93 14.37 -7.43
N ILE A 77 2.07 13.87 -6.21
CA ILE A 77 1.16 14.22 -5.13
C ILE A 77 1.31 15.73 -4.92
N PRO A 78 0.24 16.53 -5.09
CA PRO A 78 0.36 17.96 -4.96
C PRO A 78 0.80 18.32 -3.53
N PRO A 79 1.60 19.39 -3.36
CA PRO A 79 2.02 19.82 -2.03
C PRO A 79 0.82 20.20 -1.17
N LEU A 80 0.90 19.94 0.14
CA LEU A 80 -0.11 20.40 1.09
C LEU A 80 -0.07 21.92 1.16
N THR A 81 -1.21 22.55 0.88
CA THR A 81 -1.38 24.01 0.91
C THR A 81 -2.35 24.40 2.03
N ILE A 82 -1.94 25.34 2.86
CA ILE A 82 -2.83 26.04 3.81
C ILE A 82 -2.85 27.50 3.40
N ASN A 83 -4.04 28.07 3.18
CA ASN A 83 -4.22 29.50 2.84
C ASN A 83 -3.32 29.95 1.66
N GLY A 84 -3.14 29.10 0.65
CA GLY A 84 -2.31 29.39 -0.53
C GLY A 84 -0.79 29.27 -0.31
N LYS A 85 -0.31 28.91 0.89
CA LYS A 85 1.12 28.65 1.16
C LYS A 85 1.41 27.17 1.21
N THR A 86 2.50 26.76 0.57
CA THR A 86 2.98 25.37 0.60
C THR A 86 3.67 25.10 1.94
N VAL A 87 3.19 24.07 2.64
CA VAL A 87 3.72 23.68 3.94
C VAL A 87 4.97 22.82 3.77
N THR A 88 6.09 23.27 4.31
CA THR A 88 7.38 22.56 4.18
C THR A 88 7.81 21.86 5.47
N GLU A 89 7.50 22.45 6.62
CA GLU A 89 7.87 21.95 7.96
C GLU A 89 7.02 20.74 8.40
N THR A 90 7.63 19.83 9.16
CA THR A 90 6.97 18.58 9.60
C THR A 90 5.78 18.83 10.53
N GLN A 91 5.93 19.74 11.51
CA GLN A 91 4.86 20.00 12.47
C GLN A 91 3.65 20.68 11.80
N GLU A 92 3.91 21.64 10.92
CA GLU A 92 2.87 22.30 10.14
C GLU A 92 2.12 21.31 9.24
N LYS A 93 2.81 20.32 8.64
CA LYS A 93 2.16 19.27 7.82
C LYS A 93 1.19 18.42 8.64
N VAL A 94 1.59 18.04 9.85
CA VAL A 94 0.73 17.26 10.75
C VAL A 94 -0.52 18.05 11.09
N ASN A 95 -0.39 19.35 11.34
CA ASN A 95 -1.52 20.22 11.63
C ASN A 95 -2.39 20.50 10.39
N ALA A 96 -1.79 20.56 9.19
CA ALA A 96 -2.48 20.78 7.92
C ALA A 96 -3.33 19.59 7.49
N PHE A 97 -2.86 18.38 7.80
CA PHE A 97 -3.41 17.15 7.26
C PHE A 97 -4.90 16.93 7.61
N PRO A 98 -5.34 17.11 8.88
CA PRO A 98 -6.75 17.02 9.25
C PRO A 98 -7.65 17.96 8.43
N TYR A 99 -7.26 19.23 8.25
CA TYR A 99 -8.06 20.20 7.50
C TYR A 99 -8.17 19.84 6.03
N THR A 100 -7.08 19.38 5.41
CA THR A 100 -7.13 18.92 4.02
C THR A 100 -8.01 17.68 3.86
N LEU A 101 -7.97 16.75 4.82
CA LEU A 101 -8.83 15.57 4.83
C LEU A 101 -10.30 15.94 4.99
N GLU A 102 -10.61 16.90 5.87
CA GLU A 102 -11.97 17.40 6.08
C GLU A 102 -12.52 17.99 4.78
N GLN A 103 -11.74 18.84 4.09
CA GLN A 103 -12.15 19.45 2.82
C GLN A 103 -12.45 18.41 1.73
N ILE A 104 -11.58 17.41 1.54
CA ILE A 104 -11.81 16.37 0.52
C ILE A 104 -12.90 15.36 0.92
N SER A 105 -13.16 15.20 2.22
CA SER A 105 -14.16 14.27 2.74
C SER A 105 -15.54 14.92 2.89
N THR A 106 -15.72 16.13 2.38
CA THR A 106 -17.04 16.77 2.34
C THR A 106 -17.98 15.98 1.44
N THR A 107 -19.18 15.73 1.94
CA THR A 107 -20.26 15.09 1.17
C THR A 107 -20.49 15.88 -0.11
N ASN A 108 -20.50 15.20 -1.25
CA ASN A 108 -20.77 15.83 -2.54
C ASN A 108 -22.12 16.55 -2.46
N SER A 109 -22.10 17.88 -2.62
CA SER A 109 -23.30 18.72 -2.58
C SER A 109 -24.29 18.43 -3.71
N ASN A 110 -23.85 17.74 -4.76
CA ASN A 110 -24.67 17.26 -5.87
C ASN A 110 -25.11 15.80 -5.68
N ALA A 111 -25.27 15.33 -4.45
CA ALA A 111 -25.77 13.98 -4.19
C ALA A 111 -27.18 13.83 -4.78
N ASP A 112 -27.35 12.84 -5.66
CA ASP A 112 -28.65 12.51 -6.22
C ASP A 112 -29.58 12.03 -5.10
N ARG A 113 -30.54 12.88 -4.75
CA ARG A 113 -31.51 12.61 -3.68
C ARG A 113 -32.29 11.30 -3.92
N THR A 114 -32.52 10.93 -5.18
CA THR A 114 -33.24 9.69 -5.50
C THR A 114 -32.39 8.46 -5.20
N PHE A 115 -31.09 8.51 -5.50
CA PHE A 115 -30.13 7.48 -5.16
C PHE A 115 -29.98 7.33 -3.64
N THR A 116 -29.90 8.44 -2.90
CA THR A 116 -29.78 8.42 -1.44
C THR A 116 -30.99 7.75 -0.78
N VAL A 117 -32.22 8.14 -1.16
CA VAL A 117 -33.45 7.54 -0.61
C VAL A 117 -33.55 6.05 -0.94
N SER A 118 -33.22 5.66 -2.18
CA SER A 118 -33.19 4.25 -2.59
C SER A 118 -32.20 3.44 -1.76
N THR A 119 -30.99 3.98 -1.55
CA THR A 119 -29.94 3.32 -0.75
C THR A 119 -30.38 3.18 0.71
N GLU A 120 -30.97 4.24 1.29
CA GLU A 120 -31.49 4.22 2.66
C GLU A 120 -32.61 3.20 2.82
N GLN A 121 -33.53 3.10 1.86
CA GLN A 121 -34.58 2.08 1.86
C GLN A 121 -34.00 0.67 1.84
N ILE A 122 -33.05 0.38 0.93
CA ILE A 122 -32.39 -0.93 0.86
C ILE A 122 -31.68 -1.27 2.17
N VAL A 123 -30.99 -0.31 2.79
CA VAL A 123 -30.31 -0.52 4.07
C VAL A 123 -31.31 -0.80 5.19
N ASN A 124 -32.40 -0.04 5.27
CA ASN A 124 -33.45 -0.26 6.27
C ASN A 124 -34.15 -1.61 6.08
N ASP A 125 -34.41 -2.01 4.83
CA ASP A 125 -34.98 -3.32 4.51
C ASP A 125 -34.01 -4.45 4.90
N PHE A 126 -32.71 -4.26 4.73
CA PHE A 126 -31.71 -5.23 5.18
C PHE A 126 -31.64 -5.32 6.72
N LEU A 127 -31.69 -4.19 7.42
CA LEU A 127 -31.63 -4.14 8.88
C LEU A 127 -32.89 -4.71 9.56
N THR A 128 -34.03 -4.65 8.88
CA THR A 128 -35.31 -5.18 9.38
C THR A 128 -35.52 -6.66 9.06
N GLN A 129 -34.69 -7.26 8.21
CA GLN A 129 -34.73 -8.69 7.95
C GLN A 129 -34.33 -9.50 9.20
N PRO A 130 -35.02 -10.62 9.48
CA PRO A 130 -34.65 -11.49 10.59
C PRO A 130 -33.23 -12.02 10.39
N LEU A 131 -32.38 -11.89 11.43
CA LEU A 131 -31.02 -12.41 11.43
C LEU A 131 -31.03 -13.88 11.03
N THR A 132 -30.52 -14.15 9.82
CA THR A 132 -30.33 -15.53 9.41
C THR A 132 -28.98 -16.00 9.91
N ASP A 133 -28.95 -17.02 10.77
CA ASP A 133 -27.73 -17.64 11.28
C ASP A 133 -27.03 -18.45 10.17
N ARG A 134 -26.54 -17.75 9.16
CA ARG A 134 -25.84 -18.31 7.99
C ARG A 134 -24.35 -18.03 8.04
N MET A 135 -23.82 -17.56 9.17
CA MET A 135 -22.42 -17.20 9.24
C MET A 135 -21.56 -18.46 9.17
N ARG A 136 -20.88 -18.62 8.03
CA ARG A 136 -19.97 -19.73 7.83
C ARG A 136 -18.82 -19.64 8.81
N VAL A 137 -18.71 -20.68 9.64
CA VAL A 137 -17.69 -20.80 10.68
C VAL A 137 -16.30 -20.87 10.03
N PRO A 138 -15.32 -20.06 10.45
CA PRO A 138 -14.00 -20.04 9.85
C PRO A 138 -13.23 -21.35 10.07
N ASN A 139 -12.53 -21.80 9.03
CA ASN A 139 -11.72 -23.01 9.08
C ASN A 139 -10.25 -22.69 9.43
N HIS A 140 -9.57 -23.57 10.18
CA HIS A 140 -8.16 -23.42 10.53
C HIS A 140 -7.22 -23.25 9.32
N SER A 141 -7.53 -23.90 8.19
CA SER A 141 -6.77 -23.75 6.94
C SER A 141 -6.87 -22.34 6.37
N GLU A 142 -8.04 -21.72 6.47
CA GLU A 142 -8.29 -20.35 6.00
C GLU A 142 -7.55 -19.35 6.86
N ILE A 143 -7.62 -19.51 8.18
CA ILE A 143 -6.88 -18.68 9.13
C ILE A 143 -5.38 -18.79 8.88
N ALA A 144 -4.87 -20.02 8.69
CA ALA A 144 -3.45 -20.22 8.37
C ALA A 144 -3.06 -19.55 7.05
N TRP A 145 -3.94 -19.59 6.04
CA TRP A 145 -3.71 -18.91 4.76
C TRP A 145 -3.66 -17.40 4.95
N ILE A 146 -4.63 -16.80 5.65
CA ILE A 146 -4.68 -15.36 5.94
C ILE A 146 -3.41 -14.92 6.66
N VAL A 147 -3.04 -15.61 7.74
CA VAL A 147 -1.87 -15.24 8.57
C VAL A 147 -0.57 -15.29 7.77
N ARG A 148 -0.40 -16.29 6.90
CA ARG A 148 0.78 -16.41 6.03
C ARG A 148 0.89 -15.30 5.00
N HIS A 149 -0.23 -14.71 4.57
CA HIS A 149 -0.26 -13.65 3.56
C HIS A 149 -0.29 -12.25 4.16
N LEU A 150 -0.20 -12.10 5.48
CA LEU A 150 -0.04 -10.78 6.10
C LEU A 150 1.25 -10.09 5.61
N LYS A 151 1.26 -8.76 5.59
CA LYS A 151 2.51 -8.02 5.31
C LYS A 151 3.44 -8.14 6.54
N PRO A 152 4.65 -8.70 6.42
CA PRO A 152 5.50 -8.99 7.59
C PRO A 152 5.96 -7.74 8.33
N ARG A 153 6.13 -6.62 7.61
CA ARG A 153 6.59 -5.32 8.12
C ARG A 153 5.47 -4.35 8.52
N LYS A 154 4.23 -4.82 8.64
CA LYS A 154 3.16 -3.96 9.18
C LYS A 154 3.42 -3.73 10.68
N ALA A 155 3.00 -2.56 11.16
CA ALA A 155 3.05 -2.23 12.58
C ALA A 155 2.31 -3.29 13.41
N ALA A 156 2.86 -3.60 14.57
CA ALA A 156 2.21 -4.50 15.52
C ALA A 156 0.91 -3.89 16.05
N GLY A 157 -0.03 -4.74 16.44
CA GLY A 157 -1.25 -4.30 17.14
C GLY A 157 -0.96 -3.81 18.56
N PRO A 158 -2.00 -3.48 19.36
CA PRO A 158 -1.87 -2.97 20.72
C PRO A 158 -1.03 -3.86 21.65
N VAL A 159 -1.06 -5.18 21.41
CA VAL A 159 -0.33 -6.19 22.19
C VAL A 159 1.15 -6.32 21.76
N GLY A 160 1.60 -5.59 20.74
CA GLY A 160 3.00 -5.60 20.30
C GLY A 160 3.44 -6.82 19.49
N ILE A 161 2.53 -7.74 19.15
CA ILE A 161 2.84 -8.91 18.32
C ILE A 161 2.98 -8.50 16.85
N GLN A 162 4.16 -8.71 16.28
CA GLN A 162 4.44 -8.42 14.86
C GLN A 162 3.88 -9.50 13.94
N ASN A 163 3.45 -9.11 12.73
CA ASN A 163 2.99 -10.05 11.70
C ASN A 163 4.04 -11.10 11.33
N LEU A 164 5.33 -10.73 11.38
CA LEU A 164 6.43 -11.67 11.16
C LEU A 164 6.36 -12.86 12.14
N VAL A 165 6.06 -12.60 13.41
CA VAL A 165 5.94 -13.65 14.44
C VAL A 165 4.75 -14.57 14.13
N LEU A 166 3.60 -13.98 13.77
CA LEU A 166 2.39 -14.74 13.43
C LEU A 166 2.60 -15.69 12.24
N GLN A 167 3.39 -15.27 11.24
CA GLN A 167 3.71 -16.09 10.06
C GLN A 167 4.53 -17.33 10.40
N HIS A 168 5.34 -17.28 11.45
CA HIS A 168 6.21 -18.38 11.88
C HIS A 168 5.56 -19.29 12.93
N LEU A 169 4.27 -19.09 13.24
CA LEU A 169 3.58 -19.95 14.19
C LEU A 169 3.45 -21.40 13.67
N PRO A 170 3.58 -22.40 14.56
CA PRO A 170 3.34 -23.79 14.21
C PRO A 170 1.91 -24.03 13.70
N ARG A 171 1.76 -24.97 12.74
CA ARG A 171 0.47 -25.26 12.08
C ARG A 171 -0.65 -25.64 13.05
N PHE A 172 -0.33 -26.32 14.15
CA PHE A 172 -1.33 -26.75 15.12
C PHE A 172 -1.99 -25.57 15.87
N VAL A 173 -1.30 -24.43 16.00
CA VAL A 173 -1.80 -23.24 16.70
C VAL A 173 -3.06 -22.70 16.00
N PHE A 174 -3.13 -22.77 14.67
CA PHE A 174 -4.31 -22.31 13.91
C PHE A 174 -5.58 -23.09 14.23
N LYS A 175 -5.48 -24.33 14.73
CA LYS A 175 -6.64 -25.09 15.21
C LYS A 175 -7.23 -24.47 16.48
N PHE A 176 -6.38 -24.00 17.39
CA PHE A 176 -6.80 -23.31 18.61
C PHE A 176 -7.41 -21.95 18.30
N ILE A 177 -6.78 -21.20 17.39
CA ILE A 177 -7.29 -19.91 16.93
C ILE A 177 -8.67 -20.09 16.27
N ALA A 178 -8.85 -21.08 15.40
CA ALA A 178 -10.16 -21.38 14.81
C ALA A 178 -11.22 -21.68 15.87
N LYS A 179 -10.91 -22.54 16.85
CA LYS A 179 -11.82 -22.84 17.96
C LYS A 179 -12.19 -21.57 18.75
N LEU A 180 -11.23 -20.70 19.03
CA LEU A 180 -11.47 -19.44 19.73
C LEU A 180 -12.44 -18.55 18.95
N PHE A 181 -12.16 -18.27 17.67
CA PHE A 181 -13.05 -17.49 16.81
C PHE A 181 -14.45 -18.09 16.73
N ASN A 182 -14.55 -19.41 16.54
CA ASN A 182 -15.84 -20.09 16.40
C ASN A 182 -16.66 -19.98 17.68
N ARG A 183 -16.02 -20.06 18.85
CA ARG A 183 -16.69 -19.86 20.15
C ARG A 183 -17.07 -18.40 20.38
N SER A 184 -16.21 -17.46 20.05
CA SER A 184 -16.52 -16.02 20.13
C SER A 184 -17.72 -15.65 19.26
N LEU A 185 -17.78 -16.15 18.02
CA LEU A 185 -18.91 -15.94 17.12
C LEU A 185 -20.20 -16.58 17.66
N ALA A 186 -20.13 -17.83 18.14
CA ALA A 186 -21.30 -18.50 18.72
C ALA A 186 -21.85 -17.80 19.98
N LEU A 187 -20.97 -17.15 20.75
CA LEU A 187 -21.34 -16.41 21.95
C LEU A 187 -21.67 -14.93 21.69
N ASN A 188 -21.60 -14.47 20.43
CA ASN A 188 -21.64 -13.05 20.06
C ASN A 188 -20.69 -12.17 20.90
N TYR A 189 -19.54 -12.75 21.30
CA TYR A 189 -18.57 -12.10 22.16
C TYR A 189 -17.45 -11.48 21.31
N PHE A 190 -17.32 -10.16 21.40
CA PHE A 190 -16.25 -9.39 20.78
C PHE A 190 -15.40 -8.76 21.87
N PRO A 191 -14.07 -8.96 21.86
CA PRO A 191 -13.20 -8.39 22.88
C PRO A 191 -13.25 -6.86 22.82
N THR A 192 -13.36 -6.23 23.98
CA THR A 192 -13.23 -4.78 24.15
C THR A 192 -11.77 -4.40 23.94
N GLN A 193 -11.52 -3.33 23.18
CA GLN A 193 -10.16 -2.80 22.95
C GLN A 193 -9.63 -2.08 24.18
#